data_AF-A0A3Q3EC13-F1
#
_entry.id   AF-A0A3Q3EC13-F1
#
_cell.length_a   1.000
_cell.length_b   1.000
_cell.length_c   1.000
_cell.angle_alpha   90.00
_cell.angle_beta   90.00
_cell.angle_gamma   90.00
#
_symmetry.space_group_name_H-M   'P 1'
#
loop_
_entity.id
_entity.type
_entity.pdbx_description
1 polymer ?
#
loop_
_entity_poly.entity_id
_entity_poly.type
_entity_poly.pdbx_seq_one_letter_code
_entity_poly.pdbx_strand_id
1 'polypeptide(L)'
;MADTNMVNLEEMLTCPVCRDIFKDPRQLPCGHSLCMSCLESMLDLASNVPFRCPDCRGYFGAVLRIQKSYALSSIAEEFRGNMKRKERKSVYCDFCSEKTTLAKKTCLKCEVSMCDEHAKNHHELPVYIGHPLVSPLCDFLERKCPQHEDKVLKYYCNTSRRYICNMCAFERKQLNQTTEACTVLRRQLTLYMDQNFKIIEEQMKEANELVKTLKKPKVNPAGWPFNIVTGMLLFLWFIVLYYASDYAVENQSLVKALETQQNRVAKLLVDHPMKSHHAETENQGVDLDSASPFLGVSDDLRTAERVKTKLLYPNRTGRFDDAPQVLSARCFSSGTHTWEVEAEGYWDIAVSYKSIQRKNSSAFGNNAESWSLSHDGEGKLFAYHDKEKTLLPATLQSSRIAVSVNIEEGSIRFSAVESTIKHLHEFKAKLTEPVCLGLGLYGIDPPSRASIVKVS
;
A
#
# COMPACT_ATOMS: atom_id res chain seq x y z
N MET A 1 38.89 2.59 10.62
CA MET A 1 38.67 4.03 10.95
C MET A 1 37.48 4.26 11.89
N ALA A 2 36.44 3.41 11.92
CA ALA A 2 35.30 3.56 12.84
C ALA A 2 35.61 3.16 14.31
N ASP A 3 36.43 2.13 14.54
CA ASP A 3 36.68 1.63 15.91
C ASP A 3 37.52 2.58 16.76
N THR A 4 38.49 3.30 16.16
CA THR A 4 39.36 4.24 16.87
C THR A 4 38.61 5.47 17.40
N ASN A 5 37.51 5.86 16.74
CA ASN A 5 36.65 6.97 17.17
C ASN A 5 35.70 6.58 18.31
N MET A 6 35.37 5.29 18.48
CA MET A 6 34.49 4.83 19.56
C MET A 6 35.22 4.71 20.90
N VAL A 7 36.47 4.24 20.90
CA VAL A 7 37.30 4.09 22.12
C VAL A 7 37.57 5.46 22.77
N ASN A 8 37.85 6.48 21.94
CA ASN A 8 38.12 7.84 22.41
C ASN A 8 36.89 8.48 23.09
N LEU A 9 35.68 8.13 22.64
CA LEU A 9 34.43 8.67 23.21
C LEU A 9 34.04 8.01 24.54
N GLU A 10 34.36 6.72 24.70
CA GLU A 10 34.12 5.99 25.96
C GLU A 10 34.98 6.53 27.11
N GLU A 11 36.26 6.79 26.85
CA GLU A 11 37.17 7.41 27.82
C GLU A 11 36.69 8.82 28.23
N MET A 12 36.18 9.62 27.28
CA MET A 12 35.64 10.95 27.55
C MET A 12 34.35 10.97 28.39
N LEU A 13 33.61 9.86 28.41
CA LEU A 13 32.32 9.75 29.12
C LEU A 13 32.42 8.92 30.41
N THR A 14 33.63 8.52 30.79
CA THR A 14 33.88 7.69 31.96
C THR A 14 34.20 8.53 33.19
N CYS A 15 33.56 8.21 34.30
CA CYS A 15 33.86 8.82 35.58
C CYS A 15 35.22 8.32 36.11
N PRO A 16 36.14 9.21 36.51
CA PRO A 16 37.47 8.83 36.98
C PRO A 16 37.48 8.06 38.30
N VAL A 17 36.40 8.16 39.09
CA VAL A 17 36.28 7.51 40.40
C VAL A 17 35.71 6.10 40.26
N CYS A 18 34.51 5.95 39.69
CA CYS A 18 33.87 4.64 39.55
C CYS A 18 34.28 3.88 38.27
N ARG A 19 35.02 4.52 37.35
CA ARG A 19 35.43 3.96 36.04
C ARG A 19 34.26 3.41 35.23
N ASP A 20 33.09 4.03 35.41
CA ASP A 20 31.85 3.70 34.72
C ASP A 20 31.32 4.99 34.07
N ILE A 21 30.47 4.86 33.06
CA ILE A 21 29.89 5.99 32.34
C ILE A 21 29.11 6.87 33.31
N PHE A 22 29.34 8.20 33.25
CA PHE A 22 28.82 9.17 34.21
C PHE A 22 27.34 9.00 34.53
N LYS A 23 26.99 8.66 35.78
CA LYS A 23 25.63 8.63 36.32
C LYS A 23 25.35 9.92 37.08
N ASP A 24 24.42 10.70 36.58
CA ASP A 24 24.02 11.99 37.16
C ASP A 24 25.22 12.94 37.40
N PRO A 25 25.97 13.32 36.35
CA PRO A 25 27.22 14.04 36.47
C PRO A 25 27.05 15.42 37.13
N ARG A 26 28.01 15.72 38.00
CA ARG A 26 28.12 16.92 38.81
C ARG A 26 29.40 17.65 38.41
N GLN A 27 29.26 18.87 37.91
CA GLN A 27 30.40 19.64 37.41
C GLN A 27 31.07 20.40 38.55
N LEU A 28 32.35 20.11 38.76
CA LEU A 28 33.21 20.79 39.73
C LEU A 28 33.59 22.19 39.22
N PRO A 29 34.02 23.12 40.09
CA PRO A 29 34.46 24.44 39.66
C PRO A 29 35.66 24.45 38.70
N CYS A 30 36.48 23.37 38.68
CA CYS A 30 37.52 23.19 37.65
C CYS A 30 37.00 22.72 36.28
N GLY A 31 35.69 22.51 36.13
CA GLY A 31 35.06 22.04 34.89
C GLY A 31 34.99 20.51 34.75
N HIS A 32 35.76 19.74 35.54
CA HIS A 32 35.68 18.27 35.56
C HIS A 32 34.38 17.79 36.18
N SER A 33 33.93 16.60 35.79
CA SER A 33 32.66 16.04 36.24
C SER A 33 32.86 14.74 37.00
N LEU A 34 31.97 14.48 37.95
CA LEU A 34 31.92 13.24 38.74
C LEU A 34 30.47 12.77 38.86
N CYS A 35 30.23 11.47 39.03
CA CYS A 35 28.88 10.99 39.38
C CYS A 35 28.45 11.55 40.73
N MET A 36 27.15 11.84 40.91
CA MET A 36 26.61 12.33 42.19
C MET A 36 27.01 11.42 43.37
N SER A 37 26.84 10.11 43.23
CA SER A 37 27.19 9.13 44.27
C SER A 37 28.69 9.07 44.57
N CYS A 38 29.53 9.25 43.56
CA CYS A 38 30.99 9.28 43.73
C CYS A 38 31.44 10.56 44.47
N LEU A 39 30.78 11.67 44.17
CA LEU A 39 30.98 12.93 44.85
C LEU A 39 30.53 12.84 46.32
N GLU A 40 29.32 12.33 46.58
CA GLU A 40 28.80 12.11 47.95
C GLU A 40 29.74 11.20 48.76
N SER A 41 30.14 10.06 48.19
CA SER A 41 31.06 9.12 48.86
C SER A 41 32.39 9.78 49.25
N MET A 42 32.96 10.61 48.36
CA MET A 42 34.21 11.32 48.66
C MET A 42 34.02 12.47 49.65
N LEU A 43 32.85 13.09 49.70
CA LEU A 43 32.52 14.13 50.68
C LEU A 43 32.29 13.54 52.08
N ASP A 44 31.64 12.38 52.15
CA ASP A 44 31.43 11.66 53.41
C ASP A 44 32.76 11.23 54.06
N LEU A 45 33.76 10.88 53.24
CA LEU A 45 35.12 10.55 53.67
C LEU A 45 35.98 11.78 54.03
N ALA A 46 35.59 12.98 53.62
CA ALA A 46 36.40 14.20 53.69
C ALA A 46 35.92 15.18 54.77
N SER A 47 35.42 14.68 55.90
CA SER A 47 34.68 15.46 56.90
C SER A 47 35.41 16.68 57.51
N ASN A 48 36.69 16.94 57.18
CA ASN A 48 37.43 18.16 57.57
C ASN A 48 38.54 18.58 56.59
N VAL A 49 38.54 18.13 55.33
CA VAL A 49 39.62 18.44 54.35
C VAL A 49 39.03 19.10 53.10
N PRO A 50 39.65 20.15 52.53
CA PRO A 50 39.21 20.73 51.26
C PRO A 50 39.18 19.65 50.16
N PHE A 51 38.05 19.58 49.46
CA PHE A 51 37.81 18.59 48.42
C PHE A 51 38.84 18.73 47.30
N ARG A 52 39.42 17.61 46.88
CA ARG A 52 40.42 17.57 45.81
C ARG A 52 39.86 16.84 44.59
N CYS A 53 39.90 17.50 43.43
CA CYS A 53 39.45 16.89 42.18
C CYS A 53 40.36 15.69 41.81
N PRO A 54 39.81 14.49 41.52
CA PRO A 54 40.58 13.32 41.12
C PRO A 54 41.37 13.49 39.81
N ASP A 55 40.84 14.28 38.87
CA ASP A 55 41.43 14.46 37.54
C ASP A 55 42.55 15.50 37.55
N CYS A 56 42.24 16.75 37.92
CA CYS A 56 43.20 17.86 37.84
C CYS A 56 43.90 18.18 39.17
N ARG A 57 43.53 17.49 40.26
CA ARG A 57 44.11 17.68 41.60
C ARG A 57 43.91 19.07 42.23
N GLY A 58 43.05 19.92 41.65
CA GLY A 58 42.67 21.22 42.21
C GLY A 58 41.93 21.10 43.54
N TYR A 59 42.13 22.07 44.44
CA TYR A 59 41.53 22.13 45.77
C TYR A 59 40.32 23.06 45.80
N PHE A 60 39.23 22.61 46.42
CA PHE A 60 37.99 23.37 46.58
C PHE A 60 37.56 23.34 48.05
N GLY A 61 37.07 24.47 48.56
CA GLY A 61 36.55 24.57 49.93
C GLY A 61 35.22 23.84 50.12
N ALA A 62 34.46 24.22 51.16
CA ALA A 62 33.11 23.68 51.39
C ALA A 62 32.25 23.83 50.12
N VAL A 63 31.79 22.70 49.61
CA VAL A 63 31.19 22.54 48.29
C VAL A 63 29.81 23.20 48.25
N LEU A 64 29.77 24.51 48.00
CA LEU A 64 28.53 25.25 47.88
C LEU A 64 28.12 25.34 46.40
N ARG A 65 27.13 24.50 46.07
CA ARG A 65 26.38 24.46 44.80
C ARG A 65 27.12 23.87 43.60
N ILE A 66 27.41 22.57 43.67
CA ILE A 66 27.68 21.81 42.45
C ILE A 66 26.38 21.63 41.67
N GLN A 67 26.39 22.09 40.42
CA GLN A 67 25.26 21.97 39.52
C GLN A 67 25.34 20.67 38.72
N LYS A 68 24.17 20.14 38.37
CA LYS A 68 24.04 19.03 37.43
C LYS A 68 24.46 19.49 36.04
N SER A 69 25.37 18.76 35.41
CA SER A 69 25.65 18.95 33.98
C SER A 69 24.58 18.23 33.18
N TYR A 70 23.54 18.95 32.77
CA TYR A 70 22.46 18.38 31.95
C TYR A 70 22.97 17.87 30.60
N ALA A 71 23.93 18.59 29.99
CA ALA A 71 24.55 18.18 28.73
C ALA A 71 25.29 16.85 28.87
N LEU A 72 26.17 16.71 29.87
CA LEU A 72 26.92 15.47 30.08
C LEU A 72 26.01 14.33 30.54
N SER A 73 24.95 14.63 31.30
CA SER A 73 23.94 13.65 31.70
C SER A 73 23.21 13.08 30.48
N SER A 74 22.79 13.94 29.54
CA SER A 74 22.11 13.52 28.31
C SER A 74 23.01 12.64 27.44
N ILE A 75 24.27 13.06 27.25
CA ILE A 75 25.24 12.33 26.41
C ILE A 75 25.59 10.97 27.04
N ALA A 76 25.84 10.94 28.35
CA ALA A 76 26.18 9.72 29.07
C ALA A 76 25.01 8.71 29.13
N GLU A 77 23.77 9.21 29.19
CA GLU A 77 22.57 8.37 29.12
C GLU A 77 22.36 7.78 27.72
N GLU A 78 22.55 8.59 26.68
CA GLU A 78 22.47 8.12 25.29
C GLU A 78 23.54 7.07 24.99
N PHE A 79 24.78 7.30 25.45
CA PHE A 79 25.88 6.35 25.29
C PHE A 79 25.65 5.03 26.05
N ARG A 80 25.14 5.08 27.30
CA ARG A 80 24.72 3.88 28.05
C ARG A 80 23.59 3.13 27.35
N GLY A 81 22.65 3.84 26.75
CA GLY A 81 21.58 3.24 25.93
C GLY A 81 22.14 2.49 24.72
N ASN A 82 23.16 3.05 24.06
CA ASN A 82 23.82 2.43 22.92
C ASN A 82 24.72 1.23 23.30
N MET A 83 25.40 1.28 24.45
CA MET A 83 26.18 0.16 25.03
C MET A 83 25.29 -1.03 25.43
N LYS A 84 24.16 -0.78 26.12
CA LYS A 84 23.19 -1.85 26.45
C LYS A 84 22.56 -2.50 25.21
N ARG A 85 22.45 -1.75 24.11
CA ARG A 85 22.08 -2.27 22.78
C ARG A 85 23.18 -3.11 22.11
N LYS A 86 24.43 -3.03 22.57
CA LYS A 86 25.60 -3.75 22.02
C LYS A 86 25.83 -5.08 22.75
N GLU A 87 25.67 -5.14 24.07
CA GLU A 87 25.75 -6.40 24.86
C GLU A 87 24.57 -7.35 24.59
N ARG A 88 23.39 -6.82 24.22
CA ARG A 88 22.20 -7.59 23.79
C ARG A 88 22.28 -8.13 22.35
N LYS A 89 23.47 -8.28 21.75
CA LYS A 89 23.62 -8.76 20.35
C LYS A 89 24.30 -10.12 20.21
N SER A 90 24.85 -10.71 21.27
CA SER A 90 25.44 -12.06 21.20
C SER A 90 24.39 -13.15 21.39
N VAL A 91 23.79 -13.58 20.28
CA VAL A 91 22.88 -14.73 20.19
C VAL A 91 23.68 -15.98 19.86
N TYR A 92 23.37 -17.10 20.50
CA TYR A 92 24.01 -18.40 20.26
C TYR A 92 23.13 -19.32 19.42
N CYS A 93 23.75 -20.28 18.75
CA CYS A 93 23.07 -21.27 17.92
C CYS A 93 22.29 -22.28 18.79
N ASP A 94 21.01 -22.47 18.49
CA ASP A 94 20.11 -23.36 19.25
C ASP A 94 20.40 -24.85 19.02
N PHE A 95 21.03 -25.20 17.89
CA PHE A 95 21.31 -26.58 17.49
C PHE A 95 22.72 -27.08 17.87
N CYS A 96 23.62 -26.19 18.29
CA CYS A 96 24.96 -26.60 18.72
C CYS A 96 24.91 -27.08 20.17
N SER A 97 25.40 -28.29 20.42
CA SER A 97 25.30 -28.97 21.73
C SER A 97 25.90 -28.19 22.90
N GLU A 98 26.87 -27.30 22.64
CA GLU A 98 27.58 -26.56 23.69
C GLU A 98 27.14 -25.10 23.86
N LYS A 99 26.19 -24.57 23.06
CA LYS A 99 25.77 -23.16 23.07
C LYS A 99 26.91 -22.12 23.10
N THR A 100 28.13 -22.51 22.69
CA THR A 100 29.30 -21.64 22.58
C THR A 100 29.38 -20.95 21.22
N THR A 101 28.74 -21.55 20.21
CA THR A 101 28.76 -21.06 18.84
C THR A 101 27.75 -19.93 18.64
N LEU A 102 28.23 -18.76 18.20
CA LEU A 102 27.37 -17.63 17.89
C LEU A 102 26.44 -17.94 16.71
N ALA A 103 25.15 -17.63 16.88
CA ALA A 103 24.21 -17.62 15.78
C ALA A 103 24.58 -16.50 14.81
N LYS A 104 24.40 -16.78 13.53
CA LYS A 104 24.60 -15.83 12.43
C LYS A 104 23.29 -15.47 11.77
N LYS A 105 22.29 -16.35 11.86
CA LYS A 105 20.95 -16.13 11.32
C LYS A 105 19.86 -16.65 12.25
N THR A 106 18.75 -15.95 12.36
CA THR A 106 17.53 -16.42 13.02
C THR A 106 16.43 -16.61 11.97
N CYS A 107 15.81 -17.78 11.96
CA CYS A 107 14.65 -18.04 11.11
C CYS A 107 13.39 -17.51 11.79
N LEU A 108 12.69 -16.55 11.17
CA LEU A 108 11.46 -16.01 11.77
C LEU A 108 10.27 -16.98 11.71
N LYS A 109 10.28 -17.94 10.79
CA LYS A 109 9.20 -18.94 10.66
C LYS A 109 9.37 -20.16 11.59
N CYS A 110 10.60 -20.58 11.85
CA CYS A 110 10.92 -21.68 12.78
C CYS A 110 11.30 -21.18 14.18
N GLU A 111 11.46 -19.86 14.34
CA GLU A 111 11.77 -19.17 15.59
C GLU A 111 13.13 -19.51 16.24
N VAL A 112 13.99 -20.23 15.52
CA VAL A 112 15.32 -20.70 15.93
C VAL A 112 16.46 -19.84 15.37
N SER A 113 17.54 -19.73 16.14
CA SER A 113 18.79 -19.08 15.81
C SER A 113 19.88 -20.11 15.51
N MET A 114 20.58 -19.91 14.40
CA MET A 114 21.47 -20.90 13.79
C MET A 114 22.84 -20.27 13.49
N CYS A 115 23.91 -21.04 13.70
CA CYS A 115 25.22 -20.75 13.13
C CYS A 115 25.19 -20.93 11.60
N ASP A 116 26.27 -20.55 10.90
CA ASP A 116 26.31 -20.60 9.44
C ASP A 116 26.08 -22.02 8.87
N GLU A 117 26.55 -23.06 9.55
CA GLU A 117 26.38 -24.45 9.13
C GLU A 117 24.92 -24.90 9.20
N HIS A 118 24.26 -24.69 10.34
CA HIS A 118 22.85 -25.02 10.52
C HIS A 118 21.93 -24.16 9.64
N ALA A 119 22.28 -22.89 9.41
CA ALA A 119 21.54 -22.02 8.52
C ALA A 119 21.66 -22.42 7.05
N LYS A 120 22.80 -23.00 6.63
CA LYS A 120 23.01 -23.52 5.27
C LYS A 120 22.12 -24.73 5.01
N ASN A 121 22.10 -25.69 5.94
CA ASN A 121 21.20 -26.85 5.84
C ASN A 121 19.72 -26.44 5.81
N HIS A 122 19.37 -25.37 6.55
CA HIS A 122 18.04 -24.77 6.54
C HIS A 122 17.67 -24.10 5.21
N HIS A 123 18.63 -23.71 4.39
CA HIS A 123 18.38 -23.16 3.05
C HIS A 123 18.29 -24.24 1.96
N GLU A 124 19.05 -25.33 2.10
CA GLU A 124 19.19 -26.35 1.06
C GLU A 124 18.04 -27.37 1.04
N LEU A 125 17.30 -27.51 2.15
CA LEU A 125 16.17 -28.43 2.23
C LEU A 125 14.89 -27.82 1.61
N PRO A 126 14.22 -28.51 0.66
CA PRO A 126 13.04 -28.02 -0.04
C PRO A 126 11.90 -27.54 0.86
N VAL A 127 11.78 -28.13 2.06
CA VAL A 127 10.74 -27.81 3.04
C VAL A 127 10.90 -26.41 3.64
N TYR A 128 12.12 -25.87 3.61
CA TYR A 128 12.48 -24.61 4.26
C TYR A 128 12.79 -23.49 3.28
N ILE A 129 12.71 -23.77 1.97
CA ILE A 129 12.84 -22.76 0.91
C ILE A 129 11.76 -21.68 1.12
N GLY A 130 12.19 -20.43 1.27
CA GLY A 130 11.32 -19.28 1.53
C GLY A 130 11.14 -18.92 3.01
N HIS A 131 11.80 -19.61 3.95
CA HIS A 131 11.84 -19.17 5.34
C HIS A 131 12.71 -17.91 5.50
N PRO A 132 12.16 -16.79 6.03
CA PRO A 132 12.93 -15.55 6.16
C PRO A 132 13.97 -15.66 7.29
N LEU A 133 15.25 -15.60 6.91
CA LEU A 133 16.38 -15.54 7.83
C LEU A 133 16.83 -14.09 8.06
N VAL A 134 16.98 -13.71 9.32
CA VAL A 134 17.42 -12.37 9.74
C VAL A 134 18.68 -12.42 10.59
N SER A 135 19.29 -11.27 10.86
CA SER A 135 20.36 -11.17 11.85
C SER A 135 19.91 -11.71 13.21
N PRO A 136 20.80 -12.30 14.01
CA PRO A 136 20.42 -12.98 15.24
C PRO A 136 19.68 -12.05 16.21
N LEU A 137 18.54 -12.51 16.73
CA LEU A 137 17.71 -11.74 17.66
C LEU A 137 17.81 -12.30 19.09
N CYS A 138 18.32 -11.51 20.04
CA CYS A 138 18.50 -11.91 21.45
C CYS A 138 17.20 -11.94 22.27
N ASP A 139 16.22 -11.11 21.94
CA ASP A 139 15.01 -10.93 22.77
C ASP A 139 13.75 -11.26 21.97
N PHE A 140 12.95 -12.20 22.48
CA PHE A 140 11.66 -12.57 21.86
C PHE A 140 10.62 -11.43 22.00
N LEU A 141 10.84 -10.48 22.92
CA LEU A 141 10.00 -9.28 23.07
C LEU A 141 10.23 -8.24 21.97
N GLU A 142 11.45 -8.15 21.40
CA GLU A 142 11.72 -7.31 20.21
C GLU A 142 11.09 -7.89 18.93
N ARG A 143 10.51 -9.09 18.99
CA ARG A 143 9.72 -9.68 17.91
C ARG A 143 8.28 -9.20 17.91
N LYS A 144 7.78 -8.52 18.94
CA LYS A 144 6.41 -8.00 18.98
C LYS A 144 6.35 -6.61 18.35
N CYS A 145 5.28 -6.30 17.60
CA CYS A 145 5.15 -4.96 17.05
C CYS A 145 5.01 -3.98 18.22
N PRO A 146 5.79 -2.88 18.25
CA PRO A 146 5.66 -1.87 19.31
C PRO A 146 4.27 -1.19 19.32
N GLN A 147 3.48 -1.37 18.26
CA GLN A 147 2.11 -0.88 18.13
C GLN A 147 1.05 -1.96 18.45
N HIS A 148 1.43 -3.24 18.46
CA HIS A 148 0.51 -4.37 18.70
C HIS A 148 1.19 -5.40 19.60
N GLU A 149 0.93 -5.28 20.90
CA GLU A 149 1.61 -6.03 21.97
C GLU A 149 1.50 -7.57 21.86
N ASP A 150 0.59 -8.09 21.02
CA ASP A 150 0.37 -9.54 20.82
C ASP A 150 0.72 -10.04 19.41
N LYS A 151 1.34 -9.22 18.55
CA LYS A 151 1.61 -9.61 17.15
C LYS A 151 3.09 -9.57 16.82
N VAL A 152 3.60 -10.65 16.25
CA VAL A 152 5.02 -10.78 15.91
C VAL A 152 5.36 -10.18 14.53
N LEU A 153 6.54 -9.56 14.41
CA LEU A 153 7.11 -9.00 13.20
C LEU A 153 7.46 -10.13 12.22
N LYS A 154 6.72 -10.23 11.10
CA LYS A 154 6.85 -11.34 10.13
C LYS A 154 7.32 -10.89 8.75
N TYR A 155 7.11 -9.62 8.40
CA TYR A 155 7.27 -9.13 7.02
C TYR A 155 8.32 -8.02 6.96
N TYR A 156 9.21 -8.05 5.97
CA TYR A 156 10.18 -6.97 5.78
C TYR A 156 9.58 -5.85 4.93
N CYS A 157 9.61 -4.62 5.44
CA CYS A 157 9.09 -3.45 4.72
C CYS A 157 10.23 -2.71 4.03
N ASN A 158 10.23 -2.71 2.70
CA ASN A 158 11.30 -2.10 1.89
C ASN A 158 11.36 -0.57 2.07
N THR A 159 10.21 0.10 2.21
CA THR A 159 10.10 1.56 2.38
C THR A 159 10.66 2.07 3.70
N SER A 160 10.54 1.26 4.75
CA SER A 160 10.95 1.65 6.11
C SER A 160 12.16 0.88 6.63
N ARG A 161 12.73 0.01 5.78
CA ARG A 161 13.89 -0.85 6.06
C ARG A 161 13.83 -1.57 7.42
N ARG A 162 12.62 -1.97 7.84
CA ARG A 162 12.37 -2.67 9.11
C ARG A 162 11.35 -3.78 8.96
N TYR A 163 11.42 -4.80 9.82
CA TYR A 163 10.38 -5.82 9.92
C TYR A 163 9.11 -5.26 10.59
N ILE A 164 7.94 -5.66 10.11
CA ILE A 164 6.61 -5.25 10.55
C ILE A 164 5.74 -6.48 10.83
N CYS A 165 4.80 -6.40 11.78
CA CYS A 165 3.84 -7.50 12.03
C CYS A 165 2.72 -7.49 10.99
N ASN A 166 1.87 -8.52 11.00
CA ASN A 166 0.72 -8.58 10.10
C ASN A 166 -0.25 -7.39 10.29
N MET A 167 -0.45 -6.94 11.54
CA MET A 167 -1.29 -5.78 11.84
C MET A 167 -0.60 -4.47 11.42
N CYS A 168 0.69 -4.29 11.68
CA CYS A 168 1.48 -3.16 11.20
C CYS A 168 1.60 -3.14 9.65
N ALA A 169 1.56 -4.31 8.99
CA ALA A 169 1.48 -4.42 7.53
C ALA A 169 0.08 -4.09 7.00
N PHE A 170 -0.97 -4.47 7.73
CA PHE A 170 -2.35 -4.13 7.42
C PHE A 170 -2.67 -2.65 7.72
N GLU A 171 -2.11 -2.12 8.79
CA GLU A 171 -2.25 -0.73 9.23
C GLU A 171 -1.35 0.19 8.45
N ARG A 172 -0.20 -0.24 7.91
CA ARG A 172 0.48 0.51 6.84
C ARG A 172 -0.16 0.30 5.50
N LYS A 173 -0.88 -0.80 5.26
CA LYS A 173 -1.92 -0.77 4.24
C LYS A 173 -2.84 0.40 4.57
N GLN A 174 -3.34 0.58 5.80
CA GLN A 174 -4.19 1.74 6.18
C GLN A 174 -3.51 3.13 6.23
N LEU A 175 -2.21 3.24 6.55
CA LEU A 175 -1.49 4.51 6.77
C LEU A 175 -0.63 4.92 5.56
N ASN A 176 -0.33 3.98 4.65
CA ASN A 176 -0.07 4.31 3.25
C ASN A 176 -1.40 4.41 2.46
N GLN A 177 -2.52 3.87 2.98
CA GLN A 177 -3.88 4.20 2.49
C GLN A 177 -4.34 5.58 2.99
N THR A 178 -3.65 6.29 3.89
CA THR A 178 -3.99 7.69 4.19
C THR A 178 -3.38 8.70 3.23
N THR A 179 -2.66 8.30 2.18
CA THR A 179 -2.35 9.25 1.09
C THR A 179 -2.48 8.75 -0.36
N GLU A 180 -2.70 7.47 -0.66
CA GLU A 180 -2.83 7.07 -2.09
C GLU A 180 -4.14 6.34 -2.43
N ALA A 181 -4.66 5.46 -1.55
CA ALA A 181 -5.90 4.73 -1.85
C ALA A 181 -7.23 5.43 -1.44
N CYS A 182 -7.17 6.52 -0.65
CA CYS A 182 -8.37 7.10 -0.05
C CYS A 182 -9.06 8.18 -0.90
N THR A 183 -8.49 8.65 -2.00
CA THR A 183 -9.15 9.66 -2.87
C THR A 183 -9.99 8.99 -3.95
N VAL A 184 -9.50 7.91 -4.56
CA VAL A 184 -10.24 7.15 -5.60
C VAL A 184 -11.41 6.40 -4.99
N LEU A 185 -11.22 5.69 -3.87
CA LEU A 185 -12.32 4.99 -3.20
C LEU A 185 -13.34 5.99 -2.62
N ARG A 186 -12.89 7.12 -2.06
CA ARG A 186 -13.80 8.16 -1.54
C ARG A 186 -14.54 8.86 -2.67
N ARG A 187 -13.90 9.15 -3.81
CA ARG A 187 -14.56 9.75 -4.99
C ARG A 187 -15.48 8.75 -5.69
N GLN A 188 -15.13 7.47 -5.75
CA GLN A 188 -16.02 6.40 -6.20
C GLN A 188 -17.22 6.23 -5.25
N LEU A 189 -17.00 6.28 -3.93
CA LEU A 189 -18.08 6.19 -2.95
C LEU A 189 -18.97 7.43 -3.00
N THR A 190 -18.41 8.64 -3.18
CA THR A 190 -19.20 9.87 -3.33
C THR A 190 -19.96 9.89 -4.65
N LEU A 191 -19.38 9.44 -5.77
CA LEU A 191 -20.08 9.32 -7.05
C LEU A 191 -21.17 8.24 -7.01
N TYR A 192 -20.89 7.11 -6.36
CA TYR A 192 -21.86 6.04 -6.13
C TYR A 192 -23.02 6.50 -5.24
N MET A 193 -22.72 7.25 -4.17
CA MET A 193 -23.74 7.82 -3.30
C MET A 193 -24.55 8.89 -4.04
N ASP A 194 -23.93 9.80 -4.80
CA ASP A 194 -24.63 10.84 -5.61
C ASP A 194 -25.56 10.21 -6.67
N GLN A 195 -25.09 9.14 -7.32
CA GLN A 195 -25.88 8.43 -8.32
C GLN A 195 -27.06 7.68 -7.70
N ASN A 196 -26.86 7.03 -6.55
CA ASN A 196 -27.94 6.40 -5.81
C ASN A 196 -28.93 7.42 -5.23
N PHE A 197 -28.47 8.60 -4.81
CA PHE A 197 -29.36 9.68 -4.39
C PHE A 197 -30.28 10.15 -5.51
N LYS A 198 -29.76 10.31 -6.73
CA LYS A 198 -30.60 10.69 -7.90
C LYS A 198 -31.64 9.63 -8.24
N ILE A 199 -31.25 8.35 -8.22
CA ILE A 199 -32.19 7.23 -8.47
C ILE A 199 -33.28 7.18 -7.39
N ILE A 200 -32.90 7.32 -6.12
CA ILE A 200 -33.86 7.33 -5.01
C ILE A 200 -34.77 8.55 -5.07
N GLU A 201 -34.26 9.72 -5.47
CA GLU A 201 -35.06 10.94 -5.64
C GLU A 201 -36.10 10.79 -6.76
N GLU A 202 -35.71 10.14 -7.87
CA GLU A 202 -36.59 9.88 -9.01
C GLU A 202 -37.67 8.85 -8.64
N GLN A 203 -37.31 7.77 -7.94
CA GLN A 203 -38.27 6.80 -7.39
C GLN A 203 -39.21 7.41 -6.34
N MET A 204 -38.70 8.32 -5.50
CA MET A 204 -39.52 9.07 -4.54
C MET A 204 -40.51 9.99 -5.26
N LYS A 205 -40.12 10.65 -6.35
CA LYS A 205 -41.03 11.48 -7.17
C LYS A 205 -42.12 10.64 -7.84
N GLU A 206 -41.76 9.50 -8.42
CA GLU A 206 -42.73 8.57 -9.02
C GLU A 206 -43.71 8.01 -7.98
N ALA A 207 -43.19 7.55 -6.83
CA ALA A 207 -44.03 7.07 -5.74
C ALA A 207 -44.96 8.16 -5.20
N ASN A 208 -44.50 9.42 -5.12
CA ASN A 208 -45.33 10.52 -4.64
C ASN A 208 -46.42 10.91 -5.65
N GLU A 209 -46.17 10.81 -6.95
CA GLU A 209 -47.21 10.96 -7.99
C GLU A 209 -48.22 9.80 -7.97
N LEU A 210 -47.78 8.56 -7.74
CA LEU A 210 -48.65 7.41 -7.49
C LEU A 210 -49.52 7.63 -6.24
N VAL A 211 -48.96 8.16 -5.15
CA VAL A 211 -49.74 8.48 -3.95
C VAL A 211 -50.74 9.62 -4.20
N LYS A 212 -50.39 10.63 -5.00
CA LYS A 212 -51.33 11.70 -5.40
C LYS A 212 -52.49 11.19 -6.25
N THR A 213 -52.24 10.23 -7.14
CA THR A 213 -53.31 9.60 -7.94
C THR A 213 -54.23 8.72 -7.09
N LEU A 214 -53.69 8.04 -6.08
CA LEU A 214 -54.46 7.27 -5.10
C LEU A 214 -55.24 8.13 -4.10
N LYS A 215 -54.84 9.39 -3.86
CA LYS A 215 -55.53 10.36 -2.98
C LYS A 215 -56.79 10.98 -3.58
N LYS A 216 -57.21 10.65 -4.81
CA LYS A 216 -58.51 11.10 -5.34
C LYS A 216 -59.64 10.21 -4.77
N PRO A 217 -60.49 10.69 -3.86
CA PRO A 217 -61.59 9.89 -3.35
C PRO A 217 -62.65 9.72 -4.44
N LYS A 218 -62.82 8.51 -4.98
CA LYS A 218 -64.10 8.10 -5.57
C LYS A 218 -65.01 7.66 -4.42
N VAL A 219 -65.69 8.63 -3.80
CA VAL A 219 -66.81 8.35 -2.90
C VAL A 219 -68.09 8.64 -3.66
N ASN A 220 -68.79 7.58 -4.06
CA ASN A 220 -70.23 7.64 -4.31
C ASN A 220 -70.92 7.48 -2.95
N PRO A 221 -71.71 8.46 -2.47
CA PRO A 221 -72.40 8.33 -1.21
C PRO A 221 -73.75 7.64 -1.45
N ALA A 222 -73.81 6.34 -1.19
CA ALA A 222 -75.06 5.68 -0.85
C ALA A 222 -74.78 4.87 0.40
N GLY A 223 -75.36 5.33 1.51
CA GLY A 223 -75.09 4.82 2.85
C GLY A 223 -75.42 3.34 2.98
N TRP A 224 -74.98 2.75 4.10
CA TRP A 224 -75.54 1.60 4.82
C TRP A 224 -74.86 1.54 6.21
N PRO A 225 -75.49 0.92 7.21
CA PRO A 225 -75.25 1.22 8.62
C PRO A 225 -73.89 0.71 9.12
N PHE A 226 -73.38 1.34 10.17
CA PHE A 226 -72.13 0.97 10.85
C PHE A 226 -72.22 -0.50 11.35
N ASN A 227 -71.58 -1.42 10.62
CA ASN A 227 -71.36 -2.78 11.07
C ASN A 227 -70.04 -2.85 11.84
N ILE A 228 -69.96 -3.71 12.85
CA ILE A 228 -68.75 -3.91 13.68
C ILE A 228 -67.51 -4.20 12.80
N VAL A 229 -67.71 -4.84 11.65
CA VAL A 229 -66.68 -5.10 10.64
C VAL A 229 -66.10 -3.80 10.05
N THR A 230 -66.92 -2.79 9.76
CA THR A 230 -66.40 -1.47 9.31
C THR A 230 -65.68 -0.73 10.44
N GLY A 231 -66.14 -0.89 11.69
CA GLY A 231 -65.42 -0.38 12.86
C GLY A 231 -64.03 -1.04 13.03
N MET A 232 -63.95 -2.36 12.89
CA MET A 232 -62.69 -3.11 12.97
C MET A 232 -61.75 -2.77 11.81
N LEU A 233 -62.27 -2.60 10.59
CA LEU A 233 -61.47 -2.19 9.43
C LEU A 233 -60.96 -0.74 9.58
N LEU A 234 -61.77 0.18 10.10
CA LEU A 234 -61.33 1.54 10.40
C LEU A 234 -60.28 1.56 11.51
N PHE A 235 -60.42 0.73 12.54
CA PHE A 235 -59.44 0.62 13.62
C PHE A 235 -58.10 0.05 13.13
N LEU A 236 -58.13 -1.02 12.32
CA LEU A 236 -56.93 -1.56 11.67
C LEU A 236 -56.30 -0.53 10.72
N TRP A 237 -57.10 0.24 9.99
CA TRP A 237 -56.60 1.30 9.14
C TRP A 237 -55.95 2.44 9.93
N PHE A 238 -56.51 2.83 11.08
CA PHE A 238 -55.91 3.79 12.00
C PHE A 238 -54.58 3.28 12.60
N ILE A 239 -54.49 1.99 12.93
CA ILE A 239 -53.24 1.38 13.37
C ILE A 239 -52.18 1.46 12.26
N VAL A 240 -52.54 1.08 11.03
CA VAL A 240 -51.64 1.17 9.88
C VAL A 240 -51.20 2.61 9.63
N LEU A 241 -52.11 3.58 9.73
CA LEU A 241 -51.78 5.01 9.60
C LEU A 241 -50.90 5.52 10.72
N TYR A 242 -51.11 5.08 11.96
CA TYR A 242 -50.30 5.45 13.10
C TYR A 242 -48.85 4.97 12.91
N TYR A 243 -48.67 3.68 12.60
CA TYR A 243 -47.34 3.13 12.32
C TYR A 243 -46.70 3.72 11.05
N ALA A 244 -47.48 4.03 10.02
CA ALA A 244 -46.97 4.70 8.83
C ALA A 244 -46.54 6.14 9.12
N SER A 245 -47.25 6.86 9.99
CA SER A 245 -46.90 8.21 10.43
C SER A 245 -45.64 8.20 11.30
N ASP A 246 -45.52 7.26 12.23
CA ASP A 246 -44.35 7.13 13.10
C ASP A 246 -43.10 6.77 12.28
N TYR A 247 -43.23 5.82 11.35
CA TYR A 247 -42.18 5.44 10.40
C TYR A 247 -41.78 6.61 9.47
N ALA A 248 -42.74 7.45 9.06
CA ALA A 248 -42.46 8.63 8.24
C ALA A 248 -41.70 9.71 9.04
N VAL A 249 -42.05 9.93 10.31
CA VAL A 249 -41.39 10.90 11.20
C VAL A 249 -39.95 10.47 11.50
N GLU A 250 -39.72 9.18 11.80
CA GLU A 250 -38.39 8.65 12.08
C GLU A 250 -37.48 8.72 10.85
N ASN A 251 -37.99 8.37 9.66
CA ASN A 251 -37.27 8.56 8.40
C ASN A 251 -36.99 10.03 8.08
N GLN A 252 -37.92 10.94 8.37
CA GLN A 252 -37.69 12.37 8.13
C GLN A 252 -36.62 12.95 9.05
N SER A 253 -36.48 12.41 10.27
CA SER A 253 -35.39 12.78 11.19
C SER A 253 -34.03 12.29 10.70
N LEU A 254 -33.97 11.07 10.17
CA LEU A 254 -32.77 10.47 9.56
C LEU A 254 -32.33 11.22 8.31
N VAL A 255 -33.28 11.58 7.42
CA VAL A 255 -32.98 12.37 6.21
C VAL A 255 -32.41 13.74 6.56
N LYS A 256 -33.00 14.45 7.54
CA LYS A 256 -32.47 15.74 8.02
C LYS A 256 -31.08 15.61 8.64
N ALA A 257 -30.83 14.54 9.40
CA ALA A 257 -29.50 14.27 9.94
C ALA A 257 -28.49 14.02 8.81
N LEU A 258 -28.88 13.31 7.76
CA LEU A 258 -28.02 13.02 6.62
C LEU A 258 -27.70 14.28 5.78
N GLU A 259 -28.68 15.13 5.51
CA GLU A 259 -28.49 16.43 4.84
C GLU A 259 -27.56 17.35 5.66
N THR A 260 -27.70 17.33 6.98
CA THR A 260 -26.82 18.11 7.87
C THR A 260 -25.38 17.60 7.79
N GLN A 261 -25.17 16.28 7.71
CA GLN A 261 -23.83 15.71 7.51
C GLN A 261 -23.28 16.02 6.11
N GLN A 262 -24.11 15.95 5.06
CA GLN A 262 -23.72 16.34 3.70
C GLN A 262 -23.28 17.81 3.63
N ASN A 263 -24.03 18.72 4.25
CA ASN A 263 -23.68 20.15 4.27
C ASN A 263 -22.39 20.43 5.06
N ARG A 264 -22.12 19.67 6.13
CA ARG A 264 -20.84 19.76 6.87
C ARG A 264 -19.66 19.27 6.02
N VAL A 265 -19.84 18.19 5.26
CA VAL A 265 -18.83 17.68 4.33
C VAL A 265 -18.60 18.66 3.17
N ALA A 266 -19.67 19.21 2.59
CA ALA A 266 -19.57 20.21 1.53
C ALA A 266 -18.82 21.47 1.98
N LYS A 267 -19.07 21.93 3.22
CA LYS A 267 -18.35 23.07 3.81
C LYS A 267 -16.86 22.79 4.03
N LEU A 268 -16.51 21.59 4.50
CA LEU A 268 -15.11 21.17 4.64
C LEU A 268 -14.36 21.07 3.31
N LEU A 269 -15.06 20.76 2.20
CA LEU A 269 -14.49 20.72 0.85
C LEU A 269 -14.27 22.12 0.25
N VAL A 270 -15.06 23.12 0.67
CA VAL A 270 -14.91 24.52 0.26
C VAL A 270 -13.77 25.20 1.01
N ASP A 271 -13.62 24.91 2.31
CA ASP A 271 -12.61 25.55 3.16
C ASP A 271 -11.19 25.00 2.94
N HIS A 272 -11.03 23.83 2.29
CA HIS A 272 -9.73 23.23 1.94
C HIS A 272 -9.68 22.88 0.44
N PRO A 273 -9.41 23.86 -0.45
CA PRO A 273 -9.22 23.56 -1.85
C PRO A 273 -7.98 22.68 -2.01
N MET A 274 -8.17 21.43 -2.47
CA MET A 274 -7.06 20.66 -3.02
C MET A 274 -6.51 21.44 -4.21
N LYS A 275 -5.26 21.87 -4.13
CA LYS A 275 -4.54 22.42 -5.27
C LYS A 275 -4.54 21.35 -6.37
N SER A 276 -5.40 21.53 -7.37
CA SER A 276 -5.29 20.83 -8.64
C SER A 276 -4.05 21.38 -9.33
N HIS A 277 -2.95 20.63 -9.26
CA HIS A 277 -1.97 20.71 -10.33
C HIS A 277 -2.61 20.08 -11.57
N HIS A 278 -3.49 20.83 -12.25
CA HIS A 278 -3.68 20.68 -13.68
C HIS A 278 -2.44 21.24 -14.36
N ALA A 279 -1.36 20.44 -14.35
CA ALA A 279 -0.44 20.46 -15.45
C ALA A 279 -0.97 19.44 -16.45
N GLU A 280 -1.22 19.86 -17.68
CA GLU A 280 -1.32 18.99 -18.85
C GLU A 280 0.02 18.26 -19.02
N THR A 281 0.28 17.29 -18.15
CA THR A 281 1.35 16.31 -18.34
C THR A 281 0.74 15.26 -19.23
N GLU A 282 1.21 15.14 -20.48
CA GLU A 282 0.76 14.13 -21.43
C GLU A 282 0.64 12.76 -20.74
N ASN A 283 -0.58 12.21 -20.64
CA ASN A 283 -0.82 10.96 -19.94
C ASN A 283 -0.20 9.79 -20.73
N GLN A 284 0.99 9.35 -20.31
CA GLN A 284 1.74 8.25 -20.92
C GLN A 284 1.35 6.86 -20.39
N GLY A 285 0.31 6.78 -19.54
CA GLY A 285 -0.16 5.55 -18.92
C GLY A 285 -1.30 4.85 -19.66
N VAL A 286 -2.04 4.02 -18.92
CA VAL A 286 -3.24 3.31 -19.35
C VAL A 286 -4.47 4.20 -19.29
N ASP A 287 -5.42 3.97 -20.19
CA ASP A 287 -6.72 4.63 -20.23
C ASP A 287 -7.69 3.94 -19.26
N LEU A 288 -7.93 4.58 -18.11
CA LEU A 288 -8.87 4.10 -17.10
C LEU A 288 -10.29 3.94 -17.63
N ASP A 289 -10.70 4.68 -18.67
CA ASP A 289 -12.04 4.55 -19.25
C ASP A 289 -12.18 3.29 -20.10
N SER A 290 -11.06 2.78 -20.62
CA SER A 290 -11.01 1.52 -21.34
C SER A 290 -10.95 0.30 -20.41
N ALA A 291 -10.33 0.44 -19.23
CA ALA A 291 -10.00 -0.68 -18.36
C ALA A 291 -11.19 -1.57 -17.98
N SER A 292 -11.07 -2.87 -18.23
CA SER A 292 -12.08 -3.83 -17.79
C SER A 292 -12.29 -3.80 -16.28
N PRO A 293 -13.52 -4.00 -15.78
CA PRO A 293 -13.80 -4.23 -14.36
C PRO A 293 -12.97 -5.36 -13.72
N PHE A 294 -12.36 -6.23 -14.52
CA PHE A 294 -11.51 -7.33 -14.07
C PHE A 294 -10.03 -6.97 -13.91
N LEU A 295 -9.67 -5.72 -14.18
CA LEU A 295 -8.32 -5.17 -14.03
C LEU A 295 -8.31 -4.06 -12.99
N GLY A 296 -7.39 -4.14 -12.03
CA GLY A 296 -6.99 -3.01 -11.20
C GLY A 296 -5.93 -2.18 -11.91
N VAL A 297 -6.04 -0.86 -11.85
CA VAL A 297 -5.06 0.09 -12.42
C VAL A 297 -4.40 0.86 -11.28
N SER A 298 -3.08 1.05 -11.33
CA SER A 298 -2.31 1.83 -10.35
C SER A 298 -2.57 3.34 -10.44
N ASP A 299 -2.28 4.09 -9.38
CA ASP A 299 -2.53 5.53 -9.31
C ASP A 299 -1.71 6.35 -10.32
N ASP A 300 -0.50 5.89 -10.64
CA ASP A 300 0.35 6.47 -11.68
C ASP A 300 -0.11 6.14 -13.11
N LEU A 301 -1.21 5.37 -13.24
CA LEU A 301 -1.76 4.83 -14.47
C LEU A 301 -0.75 4.02 -15.30
N ARG A 302 0.37 3.55 -14.74
CA ARG A 302 1.34 2.78 -15.53
C ARG A 302 1.09 1.29 -15.50
N THR A 303 0.45 0.79 -14.45
CA THR A 303 0.32 -0.63 -14.18
C THR A 303 -1.14 -1.07 -14.24
N ALA A 304 -1.39 -2.18 -14.92
CA ALA A 304 -2.63 -2.94 -14.81
C ALA A 304 -2.34 -4.33 -14.19
N GLU A 305 -3.26 -4.82 -13.37
CA GLU A 305 -3.16 -6.12 -12.69
C GLU A 305 -4.51 -6.83 -12.69
N ARG A 306 -4.50 -8.15 -12.89
CA ARG A 306 -5.70 -8.98 -12.84
C ARG A 306 -6.23 -9.09 -11.41
N VAL A 307 -7.50 -8.76 -11.21
CA VAL A 307 -8.16 -8.85 -9.89
C VAL A 307 -9.20 -9.95 -9.80
N LYS A 308 -9.20 -10.74 -8.73
CA LYS A 308 -10.13 -11.87 -8.57
C LYS A 308 -11.61 -11.49 -8.67
N THR A 309 -11.99 -10.32 -8.15
CA THR A 309 -13.37 -9.84 -8.09
C THR A 309 -13.58 -8.66 -9.04
N LYS A 310 -14.74 -8.64 -9.71
CA LYS A 310 -15.17 -7.53 -10.57
C LYS A 310 -15.22 -6.22 -9.79
N LEU A 311 -14.49 -5.21 -10.25
CA LEU A 311 -14.47 -3.86 -9.71
C LEU A 311 -15.68 -3.06 -10.17
N LEU A 312 -16.11 -2.11 -9.34
CA LEU A 312 -17.21 -1.21 -9.64
C LEU A 312 -16.71 0.03 -10.38
N TYR A 313 -16.37 -0.13 -11.66
CA TYR A 313 -16.09 1.02 -12.51
C TYR A 313 -17.38 1.65 -13.05
N PRO A 314 -17.41 2.99 -13.23
CA PRO A 314 -18.52 3.66 -13.90
C PRO A 314 -18.72 3.07 -15.29
N ASN A 315 -19.99 2.82 -15.63
CA ASN A 315 -20.33 2.31 -16.95
C ASN A 315 -20.05 3.41 -17.98
N ARG A 316 -18.99 3.23 -18.76
CA ARG A 316 -18.63 4.07 -19.90
C ARG A 316 -18.67 3.21 -21.16
N THR A 317 -19.14 3.80 -22.25
CA THR A 317 -19.26 3.12 -23.55
C THR A 317 -17.91 2.58 -24.03
N GLY A 318 -16.83 3.29 -23.72
CA GLY A 318 -15.45 2.89 -23.99
C GLY A 318 -14.89 1.78 -23.10
N ARG A 319 -15.61 1.16 -22.17
CA ARG A 319 -15.01 0.16 -21.28
C ARG A 319 -15.07 -1.26 -21.87
N PHE A 320 -14.01 -2.06 -21.72
CA PHE A 320 -14.09 -3.51 -21.93
C PHE A 320 -15.02 -4.14 -20.87
N ASP A 321 -15.96 -5.00 -21.28
CA ASP A 321 -16.94 -5.59 -20.36
C ASP A 321 -16.41 -6.84 -19.65
N ASP A 322 -16.11 -7.87 -20.42
CA ASP A 322 -15.85 -9.23 -19.93
C ASP A 322 -14.37 -9.62 -20.06
N ALA A 323 -13.74 -9.24 -21.16
CA ALA A 323 -12.33 -9.52 -21.37
C ALA A 323 -11.47 -8.61 -20.47
N PRO A 324 -10.51 -9.15 -19.69
CA PRO A 324 -9.67 -8.38 -18.77
C PRO A 324 -8.60 -7.61 -19.54
N GLN A 325 -9.02 -6.53 -20.23
CA GLN A 325 -8.22 -5.74 -21.16
C GLN A 325 -8.25 -4.25 -20.84
N VAL A 326 -7.22 -3.53 -21.27
CA VAL A 326 -7.10 -2.07 -21.18
C VAL A 326 -6.24 -1.55 -22.34
N LEU A 327 -6.50 -0.32 -22.81
CA LEU A 327 -5.67 0.39 -23.78
C LEU A 327 -4.80 1.46 -23.11
N SER A 328 -3.74 1.90 -23.77
CA SER A 328 -3.01 3.12 -23.40
C SER A 328 -3.85 4.37 -23.63
N ALA A 329 -3.63 5.40 -22.80
CA ALA A 329 -4.25 6.71 -22.98
C ALA A 329 -3.76 7.40 -24.26
N ARG A 330 -2.47 7.25 -24.56
CA ARG A 330 -1.85 7.77 -25.79
C ARG A 330 -2.02 6.78 -26.94
N CYS A 331 -2.47 7.30 -28.07
CA CYS A 331 -2.57 6.59 -29.34
C CYS A 331 -1.94 7.45 -30.44
N PHE A 332 -1.41 6.82 -31.48
CA PHE A 332 -0.63 7.48 -32.52
C PHE A 332 -1.24 7.26 -33.89
N SER A 333 -1.25 8.30 -34.71
CA SER A 333 -1.79 8.28 -36.08
C SER A 333 -0.73 8.46 -37.17
N SER A 334 0.52 8.74 -36.79
CA SER A 334 1.66 8.89 -37.68
C SER A 334 2.96 8.72 -36.91
N GLY A 335 4.06 8.43 -37.61
CA GLY A 335 5.40 8.29 -37.09
C GLY A 335 5.76 6.89 -36.60
N THR A 336 6.97 6.80 -36.05
CA THR A 336 7.48 5.61 -35.37
C THR A 336 7.45 5.81 -33.87
N HIS A 337 6.84 4.87 -33.14
CA HIS A 337 6.68 4.92 -31.68
C HIS A 337 7.09 3.60 -31.06
N THR A 338 7.60 3.64 -29.83
CA THR A 338 7.94 2.44 -29.07
C THR A 338 7.40 2.49 -27.66
N TRP A 339 6.78 1.40 -27.23
CA TRP A 339 6.42 1.13 -25.84
C TRP A 339 7.33 0.06 -25.27
N GLU A 340 7.85 0.27 -24.06
CA GLU A 340 8.45 -0.80 -23.26
C GLU A 340 7.49 -1.19 -22.14
N VAL A 341 7.14 -2.46 -22.09
CA VAL A 341 6.18 -3.03 -21.14
C VAL A 341 6.87 -4.13 -20.34
N GLU A 342 6.73 -4.11 -19.03
CA GLU A 342 7.15 -5.19 -18.14
C GLU A 342 5.93 -6.01 -17.74
N ALA A 343 5.88 -7.29 -18.13
CA ALA A 343 4.69 -8.14 -17.99
C ALA A 343 5.00 -9.51 -17.38
N GLU A 344 4.10 -9.98 -16.51
CA GLU A 344 4.22 -11.23 -15.77
C GLU A 344 2.91 -12.02 -15.84
N GLY A 345 3.01 -13.36 -15.84
CA GLY A 345 1.87 -14.28 -15.86
C GLY A 345 1.33 -14.60 -17.25
N TYR A 346 0.02 -14.81 -17.36
CA TYR A 346 -0.70 -14.99 -18.62
C TYR A 346 -1.19 -13.63 -19.14
N TRP A 347 -0.60 -13.14 -20.23
CA TRP A 347 -0.86 -11.82 -20.77
C TRP A 347 -0.89 -11.78 -22.31
N ASP A 348 -1.53 -10.73 -22.82
CA ASP A 348 -1.51 -10.27 -24.20
C ASP A 348 -0.97 -8.84 -24.24
N ILE A 349 0.07 -8.59 -25.02
CA ILE A 349 0.56 -7.25 -25.33
C ILE A 349 0.26 -7.00 -26.80
N ALA A 350 -0.56 -5.99 -27.08
CA ALA A 350 -1.10 -5.76 -28.40
C ALA A 350 -0.87 -4.33 -28.90
N VAL A 351 -0.88 -4.18 -30.21
CA VAL A 351 -1.20 -2.92 -30.87
C VAL A 351 -2.63 -3.03 -31.38
N SER A 352 -3.47 -2.06 -31.05
CA SER A 352 -4.90 -2.08 -31.36
C SER A 352 -5.36 -0.73 -31.87
N TYR A 353 -6.32 -0.70 -32.78
CA TYR A 353 -7.05 0.53 -33.05
C TYR A 353 -7.83 0.98 -31.81
N LYS A 354 -7.96 2.30 -31.65
CA LYS A 354 -8.75 2.88 -30.55
C LYS A 354 -10.23 2.50 -30.64
N SER A 355 -10.73 2.27 -31.83
CA SER A 355 -12.11 1.92 -32.18
C SER A 355 -12.51 0.49 -31.86
N ILE A 356 -11.55 -0.37 -31.49
CA ILE A 356 -11.75 -1.81 -31.26
C ILE A 356 -13.04 -2.11 -30.50
N GLN A 357 -13.80 -3.13 -30.94
CA GLN A 357 -15.01 -3.55 -30.26
C GLN A 357 -14.72 -3.98 -28.81
N ARG A 358 -15.35 -3.30 -27.84
CA ARG A 358 -15.10 -3.51 -26.40
C ARG A 358 -16.18 -4.32 -25.69
N LYS A 359 -17.20 -4.77 -26.42
CA LYS A 359 -18.34 -5.51 -25.88
C LYS A 359 -18.42 -6.92 -26.46
N ASN A 360 -19.02 -7.85 -25.73
CA ASN A 360 -19.22 -9.25 -26.12
C ASN A 360 -17.90 -10.03 -26.29
N SER A 361 -16.96 -9.86 -25.36
CA SER A 361 -15.76 -10.70 -25.23
C SER A 361 -14.86 -10.80 -26.49
N SER A 362 -14.42 -9.66 -27.02
CA SER A 362 -13.37 -9.62 -28.05
C SER A 362 -11.99 -9.46 -27.41
N ALA A 363 -11.19 -10.53 -27.38
CA ALA A 363 -9.79 -10.48 -26.93
C ALA A 363 -8.86 -9.93 -28.03
N PHE A 364 -7.73 -9.33 -27.65
CA PHE A 364 -6.72 -8.84 -28.59
C PHE A 364 -6.22 -9.98 -29.48
N GLY A 365 -6.08 -9.70 -30.77
CA GLY A 365 -5.69 -10.68 -31.79
C GLY A 365 -6.84 -11.57 -32.30
N ASN A 366 -8.00 -11.63 -31.62
CA ASN A 366 -9.18 -12.37 -32.09
C ASN A 366 -10.11 -11.54 -33.00
N ASN A 367 -9.58 -10.44 -33.55
CA ASN A 367 -10.25 -9.52 -34.46
C ASN A 367 -9.22 -8.92 -35.42
N ALA A 368 -9.70 -8.30 -36.50
CA ALA A 368 -8.85 -7.64 -37.50
C ALA A 368 -8.30 -6.28 -37.04
N GLU A 369 -8.74 -5.76 -35.88
CA GLU A 369 -8.40 -4.43 -35.37
C GLU A 369 -7.22 -4.44 -34.39
N SER A 370 -6.66 -5.62 -34.10
CA SER A 370 -5.55 -5.78 -33.17
C SER A 370 -4.55 -6.86 -33.58
N TRP A 371 -3.29 -6.61 -33.21
CA TRP A 371 -2.13 -7.48 -33.42
C TRP A 371 -1.48 -7.73 -32.06
N SER A 372 -1.44 -8.98 -31.63
CA SER A 372 -1.08 -9.34 -30.26
C SER A 372 0.09 -10.32 -30.19
N LEU A 373 0.98 -10.08 -29.22
CA LEU A 373 1.90 -11.08 -28.70
C LEU A 373 1.34 -11.60 -27.37
N SER A 374 1.13 -12.90 -27.28
CA SER A 374 0.53 -13.57 -26.12
C SER A 374 1.50 -14.51 -25.45
N HIS A 375 1.50 -14.52 -24.11
CA HIS A 375 2.23 -15.48 -23.27
C HIS A 375 1.25 -16.28 -22.43
N ASP A 376 1.26 -17.62 -22.51
CA ASP A 376 0.25 -18.47 -21.88
C ASP A 376 0.39 -18.67 -20.35
N GLY A 377 1.44 -18.12 -19.75
CA GLY A 377 1.78 -18.33 -18.34
C GLY A 377 2.59 -19.61 -18.07
N GLU A 378 2.72 -20.50 -19.05
CA GLU A 378 3.52 -21.73 -19.00
C GLU A 378 4.85 -21.61 -19.76
N GLY A 379 5.12 -20.46 -20.37
CA GLY A 379 6.37 -20.14 -21.05
C GLY A 379 6.28 -20.12 -22.58
N LYS A 380 5.11 -20.38 -23.18
CA LYS A 380 4.95 -20.37 -24.63
C LYS A 380 4.48 -19.00 -25.11
N LEU A 381 5.01 -18.60 -26.26
CA LEU A 381 4.66 -17.36 -26.94
C LEU A 381 3.86 -17.62 -28.21
N PHE A 382 2.89 -16.75 -28.47
CA PHE A 382 2.06 -16.81 -29.66
C PHE A 382 1.90 -15.41 -30.27
N ALA A 383 1.90 -15.35 -31.59
CA ALA A 383 1.45 -14.19 -32.34
C ALA A 383 -0.01 -14.40 -32.76
N TYR A 384 -0.87 -13.43 -32.48
CA TYR A 384 -2.29 -13.47 -32.80
C TYR A 384 -2.73 -12.26 -33.62
N HIS A 385 -3.47 -12.51 -34.70
CA HIS A 385 -4.15 -11.49 -35.49
C HIS A 385 -5.31 -12.11 -36.26
N ASP A 386 -6.48 -11.46 -36.27
CA ASP A 386 -7.69 -11.92 -36.95
C ASP A 386 -8.04 -13.40 -36.68
N LYS A 387 -7.90 -13.83 -35.42
CA LYS A 387 -8.12 -15.20 -34.91
C LYS A 387 -7.09 -16.23 -35.38
N GLU A 388 -6.15 -15.86 -36.24
CA GLU A 388 -5.01 -16.70 -36.59
C GLU A 388 -4.00 -16.70 -35.45
N LYS A 389 -3.59 -17.91 -35.07
CA LYS A 389 -2.66 -18.16 -33.96
C LYS A 389 -1.38 -18.80 -34.49
N THR A 390 -0.25 -18.13 -34.29
CA THR A 390 1.07 -18.66 -34.66
C THR A 390 1.91 -18.91 -33.41
N LEU A 391 2.35 -20.15 -33.19
CA LEU A 391 3.30 -20.47 -32.12
C LEU A 391 4.70 -19.94 -32.47
N LEU A 392 5.33 -19.23 -31.55
CA LEU A 392 6.67 -18.69 -31.73
C LEU A 392 7.70 -19.61 -31.05
N PRO A 393 8.84 -19.92 -31.70
CA PRO A 393 9.88 -20.80 -31.14
C PRO A 393 10.75 -20.13 -30.06
N ALA A 394 10.38 -18.93 -29.61
CA ALA A 394 11.15 -18.15 -28.66
C ALA A 394 10.67 -18.40 -27.21
N THR A 395 11.63 -18.47 -26.30
CA THR A 395 11.40 -18.41 -24.84
C THR A 395 11.91 -17.07 -24.33
N LEU A 396 11.16 -16.45 -23.42
CA LEU A 396 11.55 -15.20 -22.76
C LEU A 396 12.49 -15.49 -21.58
N GLN A 397 13.61 -14.78 -21.51
CA GLN A 397 14.46 -14.76 -20.31
C GLN A 397 14.21 -13.52 -19.44
N SER A 398 13.44 -12.56 -19.94
CA SER A 398 13.09 -11.29 -19.30
C SER A 398 11.58 -11.06 -19.41
N SER A 399 11.00 -10.37 -18.43
CA SER A 399 9.60 -9.93 -18.43
C SER A 399 9.38 -8.66 -19.27
N ARG A 400 10.43 -8.05 -19.82
CA ARG A 400 10.35 -6.78 -20.55
C ARG A 400 10.23 -6.99 -22.05
N ILE A 401 9.18 -6.41 -22.64
CA ILE A 401 8.84 -6.46 -24.06
C ILE A 401 8.83 -5.05 -24.62
N ALA A 402 9.54 -4.83 -25.74
CA ALA A 402 9.44 -3.64 -26.55
C ALA A 402 8.47 -3.88 -27.71
N VAL A 403 7.54 -2.95 -27.87
CA VAL A 403 6.56 -2.90 -28.96
C VAL A 403 6.86 -1.67 -29.79
N SER A 404 7.35 -1.84 -31.01
CA SER A 404 7.65 -0.74 -31.93
C SER A 404 6.66 -0.75 -33.08
N VAL A 405 6.05 0.40 -33.36
CA VAL A 405 5.16 0.59 -34.51
C VAL A 405 5.72 1.65 -35.43
N ASN A 406 5.78 1.36 -36.72
CA ASN A 406 6.03 2.34 -37.78
C ASN A 406 4.76 2.43 -38.62
N ILE A 407 4.04 3.54 -38.50
CA ILE A 407 2.71 3.70 -39.07
C ILE A 407 2.78 3.87 -40.59
N GLU A 408 3.77 4.61 -41.08
CA GLU A 408 3.98 4.84 -42.52
C GLU A 408 4.40 3.57 -43.26
N GLU A 409 5.29 2.77 -42.65
CA GLU A 409 5.73 1.50 -43.23
C GLU A 409 4.70 0.36 -43.01
N GLY A 410 3.79 0.55 -42.05
CA GLY A 410 2.85 -0.49 -41.66
C GLY A 410 3.54 -1.68 -40.97
N SER A 411 4.51 -1.41 -40.11
CA SER A 411 5.25 -2.43 -39.36
C SER A 411 4.90 -2.39 -37.88
N ILE A 412 4.57 -3.54 -37.29
CA ILE A 412 4.37 -3.71 -35.85
C ILE A 412 5.34 -4.80 -35.38
N ARG A 413 6.34 -4.42 -34.61
CA ARG A 413 7.42 -5.30 -34.16
C ARG A 413 7.37 -5.52 -32.65
N PHE A 414 7.44 -6.78 -32.25
CA PHE A 414 7.59 -7.21 -30.87
C PHE A 414 9.01 -7.75 -30.64
N SER A 415 9.66 -7.28 -29.57
CA SER A 415 11.02 -7.70 -29.20
C SER A 415 11.12 -7.90 -27.69
N ALA A 416 11.88 -8.90 -27.25
CA ALA A 416 12.25 -9.05 -25.85
C ALA A 416 13.42 -8.12 -25.52
N VAL A 417 13.35 -7.41 -24.40
CA VAL A 417 14.41 -6.55 -23.88
C VAL A 417 15.17 -7.33 -22.80
N GLU A 418 16.27 -7.95 -23.22
CA GLU A 418 17.19 -8.71 -22.37
C GLU A 418 18.52 -7.94 -22.24
N SER A 419 19.66 -8.62 -22.12
CA SER A 419 20.98 -8.00 -22.27
C SER A 419 21.18 -7.36 -23.65
N THR A 420 20.48 -7.90 -24.65
CA THR A 420 20.32 -7.35 -26.00
C THR A 420 18.85 -7.38 -26.40
N ILE A 421 18.45 -6.53 -27.35
CA ILE A 421 17.09 -6.58 -27.91
C ILE A 421 16.99 -7.80 -28.84
N LYS A 422 16.13 -8.74 -28.49
CA LYS A 422 15.87 -9.96 -29.28
C LYS A 422 14.55 -9.83 -30.01
N HIS A 423 14.59 -9.85 -31.33
CA HIS A 423 13.38 -9.86 -32.15
C HIS A 423 12.54 -11.11 -31.88
N LEU A 424 11.22 -10.93 -31.68
CA LEU A 424 10.27 -12.03 -31.46
C LEU A 424 9.36 -12.25 -32.67
N HIS A 425 8.71 -11.18 -33.13
CA HIS A 425 7.76 -11.24 -34.24
C HIS A 425 7.52 -9.87 -34.85
N GLU A 426 7.17 -9.83 -36.14
CA GLU A 426 6.77 -8.62 -36.86
C GLU A 426 5.53 -8.88 -37.70
N PHE A 427 4.50 -8.07 -37.51
CA PHE A 427 3.37 -8.00 -38.40
C PHE A 427 3.60 -6.90 -39.44
N LYS A 428 3.16 -7.16 -40.68
CA LYS A 428 3.02 -6.16 -41.71
C LYS A 428 1.53 -5.90 -41.94
N ALA A 429 1.10 -4.67 -41.72
CA ALA A 429 -0.30 -4.27 -41.84
C ALA A 429 -0.43 -2.80 -42.23
N LYS A 430 -1.41 -2.47 -43.07
CA LYS A 430 -1.71 -1.08 -43.41
C LYS A 430 -2.53 -0.45 -42.27
N LEU A 431 -1.89 0.40 -41.47
CA LEU A 431 -2.52 1.05 -40.33
C LEU A 431 -3.33 2.27 -40.79
N THR A 432 -4.65 2.22 -40.62
CA THR A 432 -5.58 3.25 -41.13
C THR A 432 -6.18 4.13 -40.05
N GLU A 433 -6.05 3.75 -38.78
CA GLU A 433 -6.62 4.44 -37.64
C GLU A 433 -5.58 4.65 -36.54
N PRO A 434 -5.81 5.57 -35.58
CA PRO A 434 -4.91 5.74 -34.45
C PRO A 434 -4.72 4.44 -33.67
N VAL A 435 -3.46 4.04 -33.50
CA VAL A 435 -3.06 2.82 -32.81
C VAL A 435 -2.68 3.12 -31.36
N CYS A 436 -3.15 2.28 -30.45
CA CYS A 436 -2.85 2.32 -29.02
C CYS A 436 -2.15 1.02 -28.62
N LEU A 437 -1.39 1.06 -27.53
CA LEU A 437 -0.95 -0.15 -26.84
C LEU A 437 -2.16 -0.79 -26.15
N GLY A 438 -2.30 -2.10 -26.25
CA GLY A 438 -3.30 -2.90 -25.53
C GLY A 438 -2.64 -3.88 -24.58
N LEU A 439 -3.21 -4.04 -23.38
CA LEU A 439 -2.78 -4.99 -22.36
C LEU A 439 -3.98 -5.88 -21.99
N GLY A 440 -3.87 -7.18 -22.24
CA GLY A 440 -4.79 -8.21 -21.74
C GLY A 440 -4.12 -9.03 -20.64
N LEU A 441 -4.77 -9.23 -19.50
CA LEU A 441 -4.19 -9.91 -18.34
C LEU A 441 -5.16 -10.97 -17.81
N TYR A 442 -4.83 -12.25 -17.90
CA TYR A 442 -5.81 -13.33 -17.72
C TYR A 442 -5.59 -14.18 -16.45
N GLY A 443 -4.36 -14.35 -16.00
CA GLY A 443 -4.00 -15.17 -14.84
C GLY A 443 -4.47 -14.56 -13.52
N ILE A 444 -5.14 -15.34 -12.67
CA ILE A 444 -5.72 -14.86 -11.40
C ILE A 444 -4.81 -15.14 -10.20
N ASP A 445 -4.10 -16.28 -10.21
CA ASP A 445 -3.24 -16.71 -9.11
C ASP A 445 -2.04 -17.51 -9.64
N PRO A 446 -0.81 -16.96 -9.60
CA PRO A 446 -0.51 -15.56 -9.30
C PRO A 446 -1.19 -14.61 -10.31
N PRO A 447 -1.56 -13.38 -9.90
CA PRO A 447 -2.24 -12.45 -10.80
C PRO A 447 -1.31 -11.97 -11.90
N SER A 448 -1.79 -12.00 -13.15
CA SER A 448 -1.10 -11.39 -14.28
C SER A 448 -1.04 -9.88 -14.12
N ARG A 449 0.10 -9.30 -14.46
CA ARG A 449 0.38 -7.87 -14.30
C ARG A 449 1.18 -7.35 -15.50
N ALA A 450 0.93 -6.11 -15.90
CA ALA A 450 1.76 -5.41 -16.87
C ALA A 450 1.94 -3.93 -16.50
N SER A 451 3.14 -3.41 -16.72
CA SER A 451 3.53 -2.02 -16.43
C SER A 451 4.14 -1.36 -17.67
N ILE A 452 3.62 -0.22 -18.08
CA ILE A 452 4.22 0.64 -19.11
C ILE A 452 5.43 1.36 -18.50
N VAL A 453 6.63 0.91 -18.88
CA VAL A 453 7.90 1.43 -18.37
C VAL A 453 8.27 2.72 -19.09
N LYS A 454 8.13 2.72 -20.42
CA LYS A 454 8.55 3.82 -21.29
C LYS A 454 7.67 3.92 -22.52
N VAL A 455 7.44 5.16 -22.96
CA VAL A 455 6.84 5.51 -24.25
C VAL A 455 7.78 6.50 -24.92
N SER A 456 8.20 6.23 -26.15
CA SER A 456 9.15 7.07 -26.91
C SER A 456 8.79 7.22 -28.36
#